data_AF-A0A6M0C5C3-F1
#
_entry.id   AF-A0A6M0C5C3-F1
#
_cell.length_a   1.000
_cell.length_b   1.000
_cell.length_c   1.000
_cell.angle_alpha   90.00
_cell.angle_beta   90.00
_cell.angle_gamma   90.00
#
_symmetry.space_group_name_H-M   'P 1'
#
loop_
_entity.id
_entity.type
_entity.pdbx_description
1 polymer ?
#
loop_
_entity_poly.entity_id
_entity_poly.type
_entity_poly.pdbx_seq_one_letter_code
_entity_poly.pdbx_strand_id
1 'polypeptide(L)'
;MLGAALLKSPSQREDVIGLRARRVQVTTNPPQKVVIDGEIIGPTPTLEIECIPGALKVIAPPVAEKPKQQQDSPDVALMPWPKRVEN
;
A
#
# COMPACT_ATOMS: atom_id res chain seq x y z
N MET A 1 7.14 7.64 -3.56
CA MET A 1 8.25 6.67 -3.42
C MET A 1 8.34 5.73 -4.65
N LEU A 2 8.10 6.22 -5.88
CA LEU A 2 8.22 5.40 -7.09
C LEU A 2 9.69 5.25 -7.51
N GLY A 3 10.46 6.35 -7.49
CA GLY A 3 11.90 6.32 -7.79
C GLY A 3 12.69 5.40 -6.86
N ALA A 4 12.41 5.42 -5.54
CA ALA A 4 13.03 4.51 -4.59
C ALA A 4 12.67 3.03 -4.86
N ALA A 5 11.42 2.76 -5.24
CA ALA A 5 10.98 1.41 -5.61
C ALA A 5 11.67 0.92 -6.91
N LEU A 6 11.77 1.78 -7.92
CA LEU A 6 12.46 1.47 -9.19
C LEU A 6 13.96 1.25 -8.99
N LEU A 7 14.59 2.05 -8.13
CA LEU A 7 16.02 2.01 -7.84
C LEU A 7 16.37 1.06 -6.67
N LYS A 8 15.40 0.31 -6.14
CA LYS A 8 15.54 -0.58 -4.96
C LYS A 8 16.26 0.09 -3.78
N SER A 9 16.09 1.39 -3.64
CA SER A 9 16.72 2.16 -2.56
C SER A 9 15.84 2.10 -1.31
N PRO A 10 16.42 2.18 -0.11
CA PRO A 10 15.66 2.19 1.13
C PRO A 10 14.56 3.25 1.08
N SER A 11 13.31 2.82 1.27
CA SER A 11 12.15 3.71 1.26
C SER A 11 12.01 4.51 2.56
N GLN A 12 12.75 4.12 3.59
CA GLN A 12 12.76 4.77 4.90
C GLN A 12 13.78 5.91 4.85
N ARG A 13 13.29 7.16 4.86
CA ARG A 13 14.12 8.36 5.06
C ARG A 13 13.61 9.09 6.28
N GLU A 14 14.51 9.65 7.06
CA GLU A 14 14.16 10.38 8.29
C GLU A 14 13.31 11.63 8.03
N ASP A 15 13.39 12.20 6.82
CA ASP A 15 12.63 13.37 6.38
C ASP A 15 11.34 13.03 5.63
N VAL A 16 10.92 11.76 5.60
CA VAL A 16 9.69 11.32 4.95
C VAL A 16 8.80 10.55 5.92
N ILE A 17 7.58 11.05 6.11
CA ILE A 17 6.57 10.40 6.96
C ILE A 17 5.53 9.73 6.07
N GLY A 18 5.27 8.44 6.30
CA GLY A 18 4.19 7.68 5.70
C GLY A 18 3.09 7.40 6.71
N LEU A 19 1.88 7.85 6.43
CA LEU A 19 0.70 7.64 7.29
C LEU A 19 -0.44 7.03 6.49
N ARG A 20 -1.35 6.33 7.18
CA ARG A 20 -2.63 5.88 6.64
C ARG A 20 -3.75 6.49 7.48
N ALA A 21 -4.62 7.27 6.85
CA ALA A 21 -5.78 7.88 7.49
C ALA A 21 -6.98 7.86 6.53
N ARG A 22 -8.21 7.85 7.08
CA ARG A 22 -9.43 8.00 6.27
C ARG A 22 -9.71 9.45 5.90
N ARG A 23 -9.33 10.39 6.77
CA ARG A 23 -9.49 11.83 6.58
C ARG A 23 -8.20 12.54 6.94
N VAL A 24 -7.82 13.54 6.16
CA VAL A 24 -6.64 14.38 6.36
C VAL A 24 -7.05 15.84 6.17
N GLN A 25 -6.62 16.71 7.09
CA GLN A 25 -6.73 18.15 6.94
C GLN A 25 -5.32 18.75 6.89
N VAL A 26 -5.08 19.62 5.93
CA VAL A 26 -3.81 20.33 5.74
C VAL A 26 -4.09 21.82 5.78
N THR A 27 -3.42 22.55 6.67
CA THR A 27 -3.49 24.02 6.72
C THR A 27 -2.11 24.59 6.50
N THR A 28 -1.99 25.61 5.66
CA THR A 28 -0.72 26.24 5.32
C THR A 28 -0.79 27.74 5.46
N ASN A 29 0.35 28.33 5.83
CA ASN A 29 0.57 29.76 5.78
C ASN A 29 1.97 30.00 5.16
N PRO A 30 2.07 30.58 3.96
CA PRO A 30 0.97 31.15 3.15
C PRO A 30 0.10 30.07 2.48
N PRO A 31 -1.13 30.42 2.05
CA PRO A 31 -1.99 29.53 1.27
C PRO A 31 -1.26 28.97 0.04
N GLN A 32 -1.43 27.67 -0.22
CA GLN A 32 -0.71 26.96 -1.29
C GLN A 32 -1.67 26.57 -2.43
N LYS A 33 -1.12 26.40 -3.64
CA LYS A 33 -1.81 25.73 -4.74
C LYS A 33 -1.71 24.20 -4.55
N VAL A 34 -2.71 23.47 -5.01
CA VAL A 34 -2.80 22.02 -4.91
C VAL A 34 -2.99 21.44 -6.31
N VAL A 35 -2.44 20.26 -6.57
CA VAL A 35 -2.71 19.50 -7.79
C VAL A 35 -3.53 18.27 -7.44
N ILE A 36 -4.71 18.10 -8.04
CA ILE A 36 -5.58 16.93 -7.88
C ILE A 36 -5.77 16.30 -9.25
N ASP A 37 -5.32 15.06 -9.43
CA ASP A 37 -5.44 14.30 -10.69
C ASP A 37 -4.99 15.07 -11.95
N GLY A 38 -4.02 15.99 -11.80
CA GLY A 38 -3.48 16.83 -12.88
C GLY A 38 -4.08 18.23 -12.99
N GLU A 39 -5.14 18.53 -12.25
CA GLU A 39 -5.78 19.84 -12.20
C GLU A 39 -5.25 20.69 -11.04
N ILE A 40 -4.98 21.98 -11.28
CA ILE A 40 -4.50 22.90 -10.25
C ILE A 40 -5.67 23.61 -9.59
N ILE A 41 -5.75 23.54 -8.26
CA ILE A 41 -6.78 24.19 -7.43
C ILE A 41 -6.13 25.18 -6.45
N GLY A 42 -6.85 26.25 -6.12
CA GLY A 42 -6.49 27.20 -5.09
C GLY A 42 -6.04 28.58 -5.61
N PRO A 43 -5.38 29.39 -4.76
CA PRO A 43 -4.78 29.04 -3.47
C PRO A 43 -5.79 28.74 -2.35
N THR A 44 -5.53 27.70 -1.54
CA THR A 44 -6.40 27.30 -0.43
C THR A 44 -5.63 27.36 0.90
N PRO A 45 -6.12 28.08 1.93
CA PRO A 45 -5.48 28.11 3.25
C PRO A 45 -5.62 26.78 4.00
N THR A 46 -6.72 26.06 3.76
CA THR A 46 -7.02 24.76 4.36
C THR A 46 -7.58 23.82 3.30
N LEU A 47 -7.06 22.60 3.24
CA LEU A 47 -7.50 21.52 2.37
C LEU A 47 -7.97 20.34 3.22
N GLU A 48 -9.15 19.80 2.93
CA GLU A 48 -9.67 18.59 3.55
C GLU A 48 -9.79 17.48 2.50
N ILE A 49 -9.29 16.29 2.85
CA ILE A 49 -9.28 15.10 2.00
C ILE A 49 -9.97 13.98 2.77
N GLU A 50 -10.96 13.34 2.15
CA GLU A 50 -11.67 12.20 2.70
C GLU A 50 -11.68 11.02 1.72
N CYS A 51 -11.31 9.84 2.19
CA CYS A 51 -11.41 8.60 1.42
C CYS A 51 -12.80 8.01 1.62
N ILE A 52 -13.61 8.02 0.56
CA ILE A 52 -14.95 7.45 0.54
C ILE A 52 -14.87 5.97 0.11
N PRO A 53 -15.08 4.99 1.00
CA PRO A 53 -14.95 3.58 0.66
C PRO A 53 -16.06 3.14 -0.30
N GLY A 54 -15.72 2.41 -1.36
CA GLY A 54 -16.71 1.91 -2.31
C GLY A 54 -17.42 3.01 -3.12
N ALA A 55 -16.83 4.20 -3.22
CA ALA A 55 -17.41 5.34 -3.94
C ALA A 55 -17.65 5.07 -5.43
N LEU A 56 -16.94 4.11 -6.02
CA LEU A 56 -17.03 3.77 -7.43
C LEU A 56 -17.02 2.25 -7.63
N LYS A 57 -17.86 1.78 -8.56
CA LYS A 57 -17.78 0.43 -9.10
C LYS A 57 -16.89 0.46 -10.34
N VAL A 58 -15.80 -0.32 -10.33
CA VAL A 58 -14.79 -0.35 -11.40
C VAL A 58 -14.66 -1.74 -12.00
N ILE A 59 -14.24 -1.82 -13.26
CA ILE A 59 -13.78 -3.06 -13.89
C ILE A 59 -12.27 -3.20 -13.59
N ALA A 60 -11.86 -4.33 -13.02
CA ALA A 60 -10.47 -4.62 -12.69
C ALA A 60 -10.10 -6.05 -13.11
N PRO A 61 -8.80 -6.38 -13.26
CA PRO A 61 -8.34 -7.75 -13.46
C PRO A 61 -8.85 -8.69 -12.34
N PRO A 62 -9.02 -9.99 -12.63
CA PRO A 62 -9.43 -10.94 -11.61
C PRO A 62 -8.42 -10.98 -10.45
N VAL A 63 -8.93 -11.11 -9.23
CA VAL A 63 -8.07 -11.25 -8.04
C VAL A 63 -7.35 -12.59 -8.12
N ALA A 64 -6.01 -12.57 -8.06
CA ALA A 64 -5.22 -13.79 -7.95
C ALA A 64 -5.61 -14.53 -6.65
N GLU A 65 -5.99 -15.81 -6.76
CA GLU A 65 -6.25 -16.63 -5.59
C GLU A 65 -4.97 -16.71 -4.74
N LYS A 66 -5.09 -16.45 -3.43
CA LYS A 66 -3.98 -16.70 -2.51
C LYS A 66 -3.70 -18.21 -2.54
N PRO A 67 -2.43 -18.65 -2.61
CA PRO A 67 -2.10 -20.06 -2.41
C PRO A 67 -2.73 -20.53 -1.10
N LYS A 68 -3.55 -21.58 -1.17
CA LYS A 68 -4.06 -22.24 0.04
C LYS A 68 -2.85 -22.65 0.85
N GLN A 69 -2.65 -22.08 2.05
CA GLN A 69 -1.68 -22.62 2.98
C GLN A 69 -2.08 -24.07 3.20
N GLN A 70 -1.19 -25.00 2.82
CA GLN A 70 -1.35 -26.42 3.10
C GLN A 70 -1.59 -26.51 4.61
N GLN A 71 -2.79 -26.88 5.00
CA GLN A 71 -3.12 -27.10 6.39
C GLN A 71 -2.25 -28.27 6.84
N ASP A 72 -1.25 -28.01 7.68
CA ASP A 72 -0.39 -29.06 8.22
C ASP A 72 -1.29 -30.09 8.89
N SER A 73 -1.35 -31.28 8.28
CA SER A 73 -2.02 -32.43 8.88
C SER A 73 -1.26 -32.80 10.15
N PRO A 74 -1.94 -33.03 11.29
CA PRO A 74 -1.28 -33.36 12.55
C PRO A 74 -0.40 -34.62 12.47
N ASP A 75 -0.59 -35.47 11.46
CA ASP A 75 0.18 -36.71 11.27
C ASP A 75 1.59 -36.52 10.67
N VAL A 76 1.91 -35.33 10.14
CA VAL A 76 3.25 -35.07 9.57
C VAL A 76 4.33 -34.94 10.67
N ALA A 77 3.93 -34.64 11.92
CA ALA A 77 4.86 -34.47 13.03
C ALA A 77 5.45 -35.79 13.57
N LEU A 78 4.88 -36.95 13.21
CA LEU A 78 5.33 -38.28 13.69
C LEU A 78 6.03 -39.13 12.62
N MET A 79 6.19 -38.62 11.40
CA MET A 79 6.96 -39.32 10.37
C MET A 79 8.42 -38.87 10.41
N PRO A 80 9.40 -39.79 10.43
CA PRO A 80 10.80 -39.42 10.28
C PRO A 80 10.99 -38.71 8.93
N TRP A 81 11.67 -37.56 8.98
CA TRP A 81 12.00 -36.74 7.81
C TRP A 81 12.48 -37.60 6.63
N PRO A 82 11.93 -37.44 5.41
CA PRO A 82 12.47 -38.14 4.25
C PRO A 82 13.90 -37.61 4.01
N LYS A 83 14.88 -38.53 4.01
CA LYS A 83 16.24 -38.19 3.62
C LYS A 83 16.18 -37.62 2.21
N ARG A 84 16.66 -36.38 2.05
CA ARG A 84 16.85 -35.73 0.76
C ARG A 84 17.65 -36.69 -0.12
N VAL A 85 17.02 -37.22 -1.17
CA VAL A 85 17.73 -37.93 -2.23
C VAL A 85 18.46 -36.85 -3.01
N GLU A 86 19.78 -36.81 -2.86
CA GLU A 86 20.64 -35.98 -3.69
C GLU A 86 20.71 -36.61 -5.09
N ASN A 87 20.28 -35.86 -6.10
CA ASN A 87 20.58 -36.08 -7.50
C ASN A 87 21.07 -34.77 -8.10
#